data_AF-F0NR54-F1
#
_entry.id   AF-F0NR54-F1
#
_cell.length_a   1.000
_cell.length_b   1.000
_cell.length_c   1.000
_cell.angle_alpha   90.00
_cell.angle_beta   90.00
_cell.angle_gamma   90.00
#
_symmetry.space_group_name_H-M   'P 1'
#
loop_
_entity.id
_entity.type
_entity.pdbx_description
1 polymer ?
#
loop_
_entity_poly.entity_id
_entity_poly.type
_entity_poly.pdbx_seq_one_letter_code
_entity_poly.pdbx_strand_id
1 'polypeptide(L)'
;MNLIDYLISLRTGKVLLQSYHMNVKIALIYDIAQRLYKDRVSICIINYEKFLKLSGREIDQRCDESSYVIVFEAEGPPDLPMRYNLVTSFVKINRYFDDILKIDKVSTNLYKAQNNAGDLFIFSVINGEIIERKLRPIHEDIINFLKEYEGEIEIKDLINIISKKYEISRDNVRVELALLKELGIIEVKDRKVILTQLL
;
A
#
# COMPACT_ATOMS: atom_id res chain seq x y z
N MET A 1 -7.10 -5.52 9.02
CA MET A 1 -6.81 -4.11 9.34
C MET A 1 -6.63 -3.35 8.03
N ASN A 2 -7.09 -2.10 7.92
CA ASN A 2 -6.89 -1.32 6.68
C ASN A 2 -5.55 -0.55 6.73
N LEU A 3 -5.15 0.08 5.62
CA LEU A 3 -3.83 0.71 5.51
C LEU A 3 -3.66 1.87 6.49
N ILE A 4 -4.66 2.76 6.57
CA ILE A 4 -4.58 3.94 7.44
C ILE A 4 -4.53 3.52 8.91
N ASP A 5 -5.39 2.60 9.34
CA ASP A 5 -5.40 2.09 10.71
C ASP A 5 -4.07 1.41 11.07
N TYR A 6 -3.47 0.68 10.13
CA TYR A 6 -2.13 0.12 10.29
C TYR A 6 -1.08 1.22 10.50
N LEU A 7 -1.01 2.23 9.63
CA LEU A 7 -0.05 3.34 9.75
C LEU A 7 -0.22 4.13 11.05
N ILE A 8 -1.46 4.35 11.48
CA ILE A 8 -1.76 4.99 12.77
C ILE A 8 -1.33 4.11 13.95
N SER A 9 -1.48 2.78 13.84
CA SER A 9 -1.03 1.86 14.90
C SER A 9 0.48 1.92 15.13
N LEU A 10 1.26 2.28 14.09
CA LEU A 10 2.71 2.42 14.14
C LEU A 10 3.18 3.80 14.62
N ARG A 11 2.28 4.68 15.10
CA ARG A 11 2.60 6.09 15.38
C ARG A 11 3.73 6.34 16.39
N THR A 12 4.06 5.35 17.21
CA THR A 12 5.15 5.43 18.19
C THR A 12 6.52 5.03 17.62
N GLY A 13 6.56 4.41 16.44
CA GLY A 13 7.77 4.02 15.74
C GLY A 13 8.13 4.97 14.59
N LYS A 14 9.19 4.62 13.88
CA LYS A 14 9.67 5.29 12.67
C LYS A 14 9.26 4.51 11.44
N VAL A 15 8.39 5.08 10.63
CA VAL A 15 7.83 4.44 9.43
C VAL A 15 8.33 5.13 8.16
N LEU A 16 8.78 4.34 7.19
CA LEU A 16 9.09 4.80 5.84
C LEU A 16 7.97 4.41 4.88
N LEU A 17 7.32 5.41 4.27
CA LEU A 17 6.48 5.24 3.10
C LEU A 17 7.33 5.39 1.84
N GLN A 18 7.71 4.27 1.26
CA GLN A 18 8.52 4.25 0.05
C GLN A 18 7.62 4.22 -1.19
N SER A 19 7.61 5.30 -1.97
CA SER A 19 6.87 5.36 -3.23
C SER A 19 7.42 6.37 -4.23
N TYR A 20 7.42 5.97 -5.51
CA TYR A 20 7.63 6.88 -6.64
C TYR A 20 6.40 7.74 -6.96
N HIS A 21 5.23 7.43 -6.39
CA HIS A 21 3.97 8.06 -6.77
C HIS A 21 3.60 9.20 -5.82
N MET A 22 3.82 10.44 -6.26
CA MET A 22 3.56 11.65 -5.47
C MET A 22 2.12 11.76 -4.96
N ASN A 23 1.13 11.53 -5.84
CA ASN A 23 -0.28 11.64 -5.46
C ASN A 23 -0.65 10.70 -4.30
N VAL A 24 -0.03 9.52 -4.23
CA VAL A 24 -0.28 8.56 -3.15
C VAL A 24 0.32 9.06 -1.84
N LYS A 25 1.56 9.56 -1.87
CA LYS A 25 2.23 10.12 -0.69
C LYS A 25 1.42 11.28 -0.10
N ILE A 26 0.91 12.17 -0.96
CA ILE A 26 0.07 13.29 -0.55
C ILE A 26 -1.25 12.82 0.07
N ALA A 27 -1.96 11.89 -0.61
CA ALA A 27 -3.23 11.37 -0.11
C ALA A 27 -3.07 10.68 1.26
N LEU A 28 -2.02 9.85 1.42
CA LEU A 28 -1.73 9.20 2.70
C LEU A 28 -1.40 10.19 3.81
N ILE A 29 -0.55 11.19 3.56
CA ILE A 29 -0.25 12.24 4.55
C ILE A 29 -1.53 12.94 4.97
N TYR A 30 -2.41 13.29 4.01
CA TYR A 30 -3.64 14.00 4.30
C TYR A 30 -4.59 13.17 5.16
N ASP A 31 -4.83 11.89 4.82
CA ASP A 31 -5.71 11.02 5.59
C ASP A 31 -5.16 10.73 7.00
N ILE A 32 -3.83 10.53 7.12
CA ILE A 32 -3.14 10.38 8.41
C ILE A 32 -3.30 11.65 9.24
N ALA A 33 -3.06 12.82 8.65
CA ALA A 33 -3.19 14.10 9.32
C ALA A 33 -4.61 14.32 9.84
N GLN A 34 -5.63 14.06 9.02
CA GLN A 34 -7.01 14.17 9.44
C GLN A 34 -7.35 13.21 10.59
N ARG A 35 -6.82 11.99 10.56
CA ARG A 35 -7.06 11.00 11.62
C ARG A 35 -6.39 11.41 12.93
N LEU A 36 -5.14 11.86 12.88
CA LEU A 36 -4.40 12.35 14.04
C LEU A 36 -5.03 13.62 14.64
N TYR A 37 -5.54 14.52 13.80
CA TYR A 37 -6.25 15.71 14.26
C TYR A 37 -7.52 15.34 15.06
N LYS A 38 -8.29 14.35 14.61
CA LYS A 38 -9.46 13.82 15.35
C LYS A 38 -9.06 13.27 16.72
N ASP A 39 -7.86 12.69 16.82
CA ASP A 39 -7.27 12.19 18.06
C ASP A 39 -6.58 13.31 18.89
N ARG A 40 -6.70 14.58 18.47
CA ARG A 40 -6.08 15.77 19.10
C ARG A 40 -4.55 15.72 19.14
N VAL A 41 -3.95 15.07 18.15
CA VAL A 41 -2.50 15.02 17.99
C VAL A 41 -2.05 16.15 17.06
N SER A 42 -1.16 17.01 17.54
CA SER A 42 -0.49 18.04 16.75
C SER A 42 0.36 17.43 15.65
N ILE A 43 0.39 18.03 14.46
CA ILE A 43 1.17 17.55 13.32
C ILE A 43 2.19 18.60 12.92
N CYS A 44 3.40 18.14 12.61
CA CYS A 44 4.46 18.97 12.05
C CYS A 44 4.97 18.32 10.76
N ILE A 45 4.90 19.04 9.64
CA ILE A 45 5.40 18.54 8.36
C ILE A 45 6.72 19.24 8.02
N ILE A 46 7.81 18.49 8.04
CA ILE A 46 9.09 18.94 7.49
C ILE A 46 8.97 18.96 5.96
N ASN A 47 9.46 20.05 5.35
CA ASN A 47 9.24 20.40 3.94
C ASN A 47 7.78 20.75 3.60
N TYR A 48 7.06 21.38 4.54
CA TYR A 48 5.66 21.75 4.32
C TYR A 48 5.43 22.62 3.08
N GLU A 49 6.31 23.59 2.77
CA GLU A 49 6.13 24.43 1.58
C GLU A 49 6.08 23.61 0.28
N LYS A 50 6.95 22.58 0.18
CA LYS A 50 6.95 21.62 -0.94
C LYS A 50 5.65 20.82 -0.96
N PHE A 51 5.20 20.35 0.21
CA PHE A 51 3.93 19.64 0.36
C PHE A 51 2.74 20.50 -0.07
N LEU A 52 2.63 21.72 0.43
CA LEU A 52 1.53 22.66 0.15
C LEU A 52 1.48 23.00 -1.34
N LYS A 53 2.64 23.28 -1.96
CA LYS A 53 2.74 23.56 -3.39
C LYS A 53 2.25 22.41 -4.26
N LEU A 54 2.55 21.16 -3.88
CA LEU A 54 2.18 19.97 -4.66
C LEU A 54 0.77 19.47 -4.38
N SER A 55 0.30 19.61 -3.14
CA SER A 55 -1.03 19.13 -2.72
C SER A 55 -2.13 20.15 -2.99
N GLY A 56 -1.82 21.44 -2.94
CA GLY A 56 -2.81 22.53 -2.94
C GLY A 56 -3.74 22.52 -1.73
N ARG A 57 -3.40 21.76 -0.66
CA ARG A 57 -4.23 21.59 0.53
C ARG A 57 -3.46 22.01 1.76
N GLU A 58 -4.08 22.86 2.56
CA GLU A 58 -3.52 23.25 3.84
C GLU A 58 -3.77 22.16 4.90
N ILE A 59 -2.79 21.99 5.78
CA ILE A 59 -2.88 21.17 6.98
C ILE A 59 -2.50 22.07 8.15
N ASP A 60 -3.38 22.15 9.16
CA ASP A 60 -3.11 22.86 10.40
C ASP A 60 -1.90 22.22 11.09
N GLN A 61 -0.89 23.04 11.35
CA GLN A 61 0.41 22.59 11.82
C GLN A 61 0.78 23.25 13.11
N ARG A 62 1.30 22.41 14.00
CA ARG A 62 1.91 22.83 15.25
C ARG A 62 3.16 21.99 15.41
N CYS A 63 4.30 22.66 15.41
CA CYS A 63 5.62 22.04 15.49
C CYS A 63 6.20 22.25 16.89
N ASP A 64 5.77 21.41 17.83
CA ASP A 64 6.31 21.35 19.18
C ASP A 64 6.82 19.94 19.52
N GLU A 65 7.37 19.77 20.73
CA GLU A 65 7.95 18.50 21.16
C GLU A 65 6.95 17.34 21.28
N SER A 66 5.65 17.60 21.28
CA SER A 66 4.61 16.57 21.36
C SER A 66 4.05 16.17 19.99
N SER A 67 4.49 16.85 18.94
CA SER A 67 3.90 16.75 17.61
C SER A 67 4.30 15.45 16.91
N TYR A 68 3.37 14.93 16.11
CA TYR A 68 3.64 13.86 15.16
C TYR A 68 4.37 14.44 13.96
N VAL A 69 5.62 14.05 13.77
CA VAL A 69 6.51 14.66 12.78
C VAL A 69 6.52 13.81 11.50
N ILE A 70 6.08 14.43 10.41
CA ILE A 70 6.07 13.86 9.06
C ILE A 70 7.19 14.53 8.26
N VAL A 71 8.11 13.77 7.69
CA VAL A 71 9.11 14.28 6.74
C VAL A 71 8.63 14.00 5.33
N PHE A 72 8.32 15.05 4.59
CA PHE A 72 7.85 14.92 3.22
C PHE A 72 9.01 14.96 2.22
N GLU A 73 9.07 13.93 1.37
CA GLU A 73 10.07 13.77 0.30
C GLU A 73 11.51 13.88 0.79
N ALA A 74 11.89 13.06 1.77
CA ALA A 74 13.29 12.91 2.15
C ALA A 74 14.09 12.28 0.99
N GLU A 75 15.21 12.89 0.63
CA GLU A 75 16.13 12.45 -0.42
C GLU A 75 17.36 11.74 0.16
N GLY A 76 17.60 11.89 1.47
CA GLY A 76 18.64 11.14 2.17
C GLY A 76 18.57 11.26 3.70
N PRO A 77 19.52 10.60 4.39
CA PRO A 77 19.67 10.73 5.85
C PRO A 77 19.81 12.17 6.37
N PRO A 78 20.47 13.11 5.65
CA PRO A 78 20.56 14.51 6.10
C PRO A 78 19.22 15.24 6.22
N ASP A 79 18.19 14.80 5.52
CA ASP A 79 16.85 15.40 5.58
C ASP A 79 16.05 14.95 6.80
N LEU A 80 16.57 13.96 7.55
CA LEU A 80 15.91 13.40 8.71
C LEU A 80 16.26 14.21 9.97
N PRO A 81 15.28 14.87 10.61
CA PRO A 81 15.52 15.55 11.89
C PRO A 81 15.83 14.54 13.00
N MET A 82 16.23 15.01 14.18
CA MET A 82 16.46 14.14 15.34
C MET A 82 15.20 13.35 15.74
N ARG A 83 14.01 13.93 15.52
CA ARG A 83 12.71 13.33 15.86
C ARG A 83 11.79 13.33 14.65
N TYR A 84 11.34 12.15 14.24
CA TYR A 84 10.35 11.93 13.18
C TYR A 84 9.58 10.63 13.46
N ASN A 85 8.38 10.55 12.90
CA ASN A 85 7.50 9.39 13.03
C ASN A 85 7.22 8.77 11.65
N LEU A 86 6.92 9.60 10.65
CA LEU A 86 6.60 9.17 9.30
C LEU A 86 7.51 9.87 8.30
N VAL A 87 8.05 9.13 7.36
CA VAL A 87 8.86 9.70 6.27
C VAL A 87 8.31 9.22 4.95
N THR A 88 8.09 10.13 4.01
CA THR A 88 7.84 9.75 2.61
C THR A 88 9.10 9.93 1.80
N SER A 89 9.41 8.94 0.95
CA SER A 89 10.58 9.00 0.09
C SER A 89 10.39 8.16 -1.16
N PHE A 90 11.08 8.54 -2.24
CA PHE A 90 11.28 7.66 -3.39
C PHE A 90 12.61 6.88 -3.31
N VAL A 91 13.57 7.32 -2.48
CA VAL A 91 14.86 6.66 -2.30
C VAL A 91 14.83 5.57 -1.23
N LYS A 92 15.75 4.62 -1.33
CA LYS A 92 15.93 3.55 -0.33
C LYS A 92 16.81 4.06 0.82
N ILE A 93 16.20 4.50 1.93
CA ILE A 93 16.87 4.95 3.16
C ILE A 93 16.56 4.06 4.37
N ASN A 94 16.43 2.76 4.13
CA ASN A 94 15.83 1.77 5.01
C ASN A 94 16.43 1.64 6.42
N ARG A 95 17.70 2.03 6.65
CA ARG A 95 18.44 1.75 7.90
C ARG A 95 17.95 2.50 9.14
N TYR A 96 17.05 3.47 8.98
CA TYR A 96 16.63 4.39 10.04
C TYR A 96 15.18 4.17 10.50
N PHE A 97 14.55 3.08 10.05
CA PHE A 97 13.12 2.86 10.19
C PHE A 97 12.83 1.51 10.83
N ASP A 98 11.81 1.50 11.69
CA ASP A 98 11.29 0.30 12.35
C ASP A 98 10.38 -0.48 11.39
N ASP A 99 9.63 0.25 10.55
CA ASP A 99 8.77 -0.32 9.52
C ASP A 99 8.95 0.40 8.17
N ILE A 100 8.80 -0.36 7.09
CA ILE A 100 8.94 0.13 5.72
C ILE A 100 7.78 -0.41 4.92
N LEU A 101 6.95 0.52 4.45
CA LEU A 101 5.86 0.22 3.56
C LEU A 101 6.21 0.64 2.14
N LYS A 102 6.38 -0.34 1.26
CA LYS A 102 6.61 -0.11 -0.17
C LYS A 102 5.28 0.00 -0.89
N ILE A 103 5.13 1.05 -1.68
CA ILE A 103 3.90 1.34 -2.40
C ILE A 103 4.17 1.35 -3.90
N ASP A 104 3.53 0.41 -4.59
CA ASP A 104 3.62 0.24 -6.03
C ASP A 104 2.26 0.47 -6.70
N LYS A 105 2.29 1.02 -7.91
CA LYS A 105 1.08 1.14 -8.74
C LYS A 105 0.79 -0.19 -9.43
N VAL A 106 -0.47 -0.62 -9.30
CA VAL A 106 -1.00 -1.84 -9.94
C VAL A 106 -1.64 -1.46 -11.26
N SER A 107 -2.60 -0.53 -11.22
CA SER A 107 -3.30 -0.05 -12.42
C SER A 107 -3.77 1.39 -12.24
N THR A 108 -4.67 1.88 -13.11
CA THR A 108 -5.21 3.24 -13.02
C THR A 108 -5.85 3.47 -11.64
N ASN A 109 -5.27 4.39 -10.88
CA ASN A 109 -5.67 4.74 -9.52
C ASN A 109 -5.61 3.59 -8.50
N LEU A 110 -5.13 2.39 -8.86
CA LEU A 110 -5.02 1.24 -7.96
C LEU A 110 -3.56 1.03 -7.55
N TYR A 111 -3.36 0.85 -6.25
CA TYR A 111 -2.05 0.71 -5.63
C TYR A 111 -2.07 -0.47 -4.67
N LYS A 112 -0.87 -0.98 -4.43
CA LYS A 112 -0.61 -1.94 -3.35
C LYS A 112 0.46 -1.39 -2.43
N ALA A 113 0.29 -1.63 -1.15
CA ALA A 113 1.25 -1.36 -0.10
C ALA A 113 1.68 -2.69 0.50
N GLN A 114 2.98 -2.91 0.68
CA GLN A 114 3.50 -4.09 1.33
C GLN A 114 4.55 -3.74 2.37
N ASN A 115 4.42 -4.29 3.57
CA ASN A 115 5.40 -4.13 4.65
C ASN A 115 6.47 -5.23 4.61
N ASN A 116 7.45 -5.14 5.50
CA ASN A 116 8.53 -6.16 5.59
C ASN A 116 8.04 -7.52 6.12
N ALA A 117 6.90 -7.57 6.81
CA ALA A 117 6.29 -8.82 7.30
C ALA A 117 5.52 -9.57 6.19
N GLY A 118 5.26 -8.92 5.07
CA GLY A 118 4.53 -9.48 3.93
C GLY A 118 3.06 -9.05 3.87
N ASP A 119 2.55 -8.29 4.84
CA ASP A 119 1.17 -7.81 4.84
C ASP A 119 0.90 -6.94 3.62
N LEU A 120 -0.18 -7.28 2.91
CA LEU A 120 -0.59 -6.62 1.67
C LEU A 120 -1.84 -5.75 1.92
N PHE A 121 -1.74 -4.49 1.56
CA PHE A 121 -2.85 -3.54 1.56
C PHE A 121 -3.15 -3.11 0.13
N ILE A 122 -4.41 -3.22 -0.30
CA ILE A 122 -4.84 -2.85 -1.64
C ILE A 122 -5.77 -1.65 -1.52
N PHE A 123 -5.48 -0.58 -2.24
CA PHE A 123 -6.25 0.65 -2.13
C PHE A 123 -6.24 1.43 -3.43
N SER A 124 -7.21 2.33 -3.59
CA SER A 124 -7.26 3.29 -4.68
C SER A 124 -7.06 4.71 -4.20
N VAL A 125 -6.48 5.57 -5.04
CA VAL A 125 -6.49 7.01 -4.83
C VAL A 125 -7.48 7.65 -5.80
N ILE A 126 -8.60 8.15 -5.29
CA ILE A 126 -9.66 8.77 -6.10
C ILE A 126 -9.90 10.16 -5.53
N ASN A 127 -9.80 11.20 -6.37
CA ASN A 127 -9.97 12.60 -5.96
C ASN A 127 -9.08 13.03 -4.77
N GLY A 128 -7.91 12.38 -4.63
CA GLY A 128 -6.97 12.65 -3.55
C GLY A 128 -7.35 12.02 -2.20
N GLU A 129 -8.24 11.03 -2.18
CA GLU A 129 -8.64 10.25 -1.00
C GLU A 129 -8.26 8.78 -1.16
N ILE A 130 -7.93 8.10 -0.04
CA ILE A 130 -7.64 6.68 -0.01
C ILE A 130 -8.92 5.88 0.13
N ILE A 131 -9.18 4.99 -0.84
CA ILE A 131 -10.31 4.07 -0.83
C ILE A 131 -9.78 2.64 -0.75
N GLU A 132 -10.00 2.01 0.40
CA GLU A 132 -9.63 0.61 0.62
C GLU A 132 -10.32 -0.31 -0.38
N ARG A 133 -9.55 -1.26 -0.93
CA ARG A 133 -10.04 -2.28 -1.86
C ARG A 133 -9.87 -3.64 -1.24
N LYS A 134 -10.92 -4.46 -1.38
CA LYS A 134 -10.87 -5.86 -1.02
C LYS A 134 -10.74 -6.70 -2.27
N LEU A 135 -10.16 -7.89 -2.11
CA LEU A 135 -10.24 -8.92 -3.12
C LEU A 135 -11.71 -9.29 -3.34
N ARG A 136 -12.05 -9.61 -4.59
CA ARG A 136 -13.39 -10.10 -4.93
C ARG A 136 -13.49 -11.58 -4.55
N PRO A 137 -14.71 -12.11 -4.36
CA PRO A 137 -14.89 -13.54 -4.07
C PRO A 137 -14.17 -14.47 -5.04
N ILE A 138 -14.12 -14.12 -6.33
CA ILE A 138 -13.39 -14.90 -7.35
C ILE A 138 -11.88 -14.94 -7.08
N HIS A 139 -11.29 -13.85 -6.59
CA HIS A 139 -9.87 -13.82 -6.25
C HIS A 139 -9.59 -14.70 -5.02
N GLU A 140 -10.45 -14.60 -3.99
CA GLU A 140 -10.34 -15.40 -2.77
C GLU A 140 -10.48 -16.89 -3.09
N ASP A 141 -11.42 -17.24 -3.97
CA ASP A 141 -11.57 -18.61 -4.46
C ASP A 141 -10.35 -19.10 -5.22
N ILE A 142 -9.76 -18.29 -6.11
CA ILE A 142 -8.51 -18.65 -6.81
C ILE A 142 -7.41 -18.96 -5.78
N ILE A 143 -7.26 -18.11 -4.76
CA ILE A 143 -6.25 -18.29 -3.70
C ILE A 143 -6.53 -19.56 -2.90
N ASN A 144 -7.79 -19.81 -2.54
CA ASN A 144 -8.19 -21.00 -1.80
C ASN A 144 -7.94 -22.28 -2.60
N PHE A 145 -8.28 -22.28 -3.90
CA PHE A 145 -7.92 -23.40 -4.78
C PHE A 145 -6.40 -23.61 -4.83
N LEU A 146 -5.60 -22.55 -4.95
CA LEU A 146 -4.15 -22.71 -4.92
C LEU A 146 -3.68 -23.34 -3.60
N LYS A 147 -4.23 -22.93 -2.45
CA LYS A 147 -3.91 -23.52 -1.14
C LYS A 147 -4.30 -25.01 -1.05
N GLU A 148 -5.45 -25.39 -1.60
CA GLU A 148 -5.91 -26.79 -1.63
C GLU A 148 -4.98 -27.69 -2.46
N TYR A 149 -4.32 -27.14 -3.48
CA TYR A 149 -3.39 -27.84 -4.37
C TYR A 149 -1.92 -27.58 -4.01
N GLU A 150 -1.60 -27.50 -2.71
CA GLU A 150 -0.23 -27.34 -2.20
C GLU A 150 0.51 -26.08 -2.72
N GLY A 151 -0.24 -25.07 -3.15
CA GLY A 151 0.28 -23.78 -3.62
C GLY A 151 0.53 -23.68 -5.12
N GLU A 152 0.28 -24.74 -5.90
CA GLU A 152 0.59 -24.75 -7.34
C GLU A 152 -0.43 -25.56 -8.16
N ILE A 153 -0.84 -25.01 -9.31
CA ILE A 153 -1.76 -25.71 -10.23
C ILE A 153 -1.49 -25.33 -11.69
N GLU A 154 -1.75 -26.26 -12.61
CA GLU A 154 -1.75 -25.98 -14.05
C GLU A 154 -2.78 -24.87 -14.38
N ILE A 155 -2.33 -23.84 -15.11
CA ILE A 155 -3.16 -22.67 -15.42
C ILE A 155 -4.42 -23.05 -16.17
N LYS A 156 -4.35 -24.08 -17.03
CA LYS A 156 -5.48 -24.57 -17.82
C LYS A 156 -6.58 -25.14 -16.90
N ASP A 157 -6.19 -25.86 -15.86
CA ASP A 157 -7.12 -26.52 -14.96
C ASP A 157 -7.77 -25.50 -14.04
N LEU A 158 -6.99 -24.59 -13.47
CA LEU A 158 -7.52 -23.47 -12.69
C LEU A 158 -8.50 -22.62 -13.50
N ILE A 159 -8.14 -22.26 -14.74
CA ILE A 159 -9.04 -21.49 -15.61
C ILE A 159 -10.36 -22.23 -15.86
N ASN A 160 -10.31 -23.54 -16.11
CA ASN A 160 -11.52 -24.33 -16.35
C ASN A 160 -12.41 -24.42 -15.11
N ILE A 161 -11.80 -24.64 -13.93
CA ILE A 161 -12.51 -24.73 -12.65
C ILE A 161 -13.21 -23.40 -12.33
N ILE A 162 -12.47 -22.30 -12.37
CA ILE A 162 -12.99 -20.97 -12.03
C ILE A 162 -14.04 -20.49 -13.05
N SER A 163 -13.77 -20.66 -14.35
CA SER A 163 -14.70 -20.30 -15.42
C SER A 163 -16.04 -21.01 -15.26
N LYS A 164 -16.02 -22.30 -14.90
CA LYS A 164 -17.24 -23.06 -14.64
C LYS A 164 -17.94 -22.63 -13.35
N LYS A 165 -17.20 -22.38 -12.26
CA LYS A 165 -17.76 -21.97 -10.96
C LYS A 165 -18.47 -20.62 -11.01
N TYR A 166 -17.92 -19.68 -11.77
CA TYR A 166 -18.40 -18.30 -11.86
C TYR A 166 -19.21 -17.98 -13.12
N GLU A 167 -19.41 -18.96 -14.03
CA GLU A 167 -20.11 -18.78 -15.30
C GLU A 167 -19.55 -17.62 -16.16
N ILE A 168 -18.23 -17.41 -16.13
CA ILE A 168 -17.54 -16.39 -16.90
C ILE A 168 -16.64 -16.99 -17.97
N SER A 169 -16.30 -16.19 -18.99
CA SER A 169 -15.38 -16.62 -20.04
C SER A 169 -13.98 -16.92 -19.47
N ARG A 170 -13.25 -17.83 -20.14
CA ARG A 170 -11.85 -18.12 -19.81
C ARG A 170 -10.95 -16.88 -19.88
N ASP A 171 -11.29 -15.93 -20.77
CA ASP A 171 -10.55 -14.68 -20.90
C ASP A 171 -10.76 -13.77 -19.70
N ASN A 172 -11.99 -13.70 -19.16
CA ASN A 172 -12.24 -12.97 -17.92
C ASN A 172 -11.46 -13.59 -16.76
N VAL A 173 -11.37 -14.92 -16.65
CA VAL A 173 -10.51 -15.56 -15.63
C VAL A 173 -9.04 -15.16 -15.79
N ARG A 174 -8.53 -15.05 -17.02
CA ARG A 174 -7.16 -14.58 -17.27
C ARG A 174 -6.94 -13.14 -16.82
N VAL A 175 -7.94 -12.27 -16.97
CA VAL A 175 -7.89 -10.90 -16.44
C VAL A 175 -7.78 -10.92 -14.91
N GLU A 176 -8.53 -11.79 -14.23
CA GLU A 176 -8.43 -11.94 -12.78
C GLU A 176 -7.05 -12.46 -12.32
N LEU A 177 -6.51 -13.45 -13.04
CA LEU A 177 -5.16 -13.95 -12.78
C LEU A 177 -4.10 -12.88 -13.06
N ALA A 178 -4.27 -12.06 -14.09
CA ALA A 178 -3.37 -10.96 -14.37
C ALA A 178 -3.35 -9.94 -13.22
N LEU A 179 -4.52 -9.58 -12.69
CA LEU A 179 -4.62 -8.70 -11.52
C LEU A 179 -3.94 -9.30 -10.29
N LEU A 180 -4.21 -10.57 -9.96
CA LEU A 180 -3.56 -11.25 -8.83
C LEU A 180 -2.04 -11.31 -8.99
N LYS A 181 -1.55 -11.46 -10.22
CA LYS A 181 -0.12 -11.42 -10.55
C LYS A 181 0.46 -10.01 -10.36
N GLU A 182 -0.21 -8.97 -10.83
CA GLU A 182 0.21 -7.58 -10.61
C GLU A 182 0.24 -7.21 -9.13
N LEU A 183 -0.71 -7.74 -8.35
CA LEU A 183 -0.72 -7.64 -6.90
C LEU A 183 0.45 -8.40 -6.25
N GLY A 184 1.07 -9.36 -6.95
CA GLY A 184 2.16 -10.18 -6.44
C GLY A 184 1.69 -11.27 -5.47
N ILE A 185 0.40 -11.64 -5.55
CA ILE A 185 -0.21 -12.72 -4.77
C ILE A 185 0.07 -14.08 -5.44
N ILE A 186 0.18 -14.08 -6.77
CA ILE A 186 0.54 -15.25 -7.55
C ILE A 186 1.68 -14.94 -8.54
N GLU A 187 2.39 -15.98 -8.93
CA GLU A 187 3.28 -16.01 -10.08
C GLU A 187 2.73 -16.96 -11.14
N VAL A 188 3.06 -16.70 -12.41
CA VAL A 188 2.76 -17.63 -13.50
C VAL A 188 4.07 -18.02 -14.16
N LYS A 189 4.47 -19.28 -14.00
CA LYS A 189 5.73 -19.83 -14.49
C LYS A 189 5.49 -21.22 -15.04
N ASP A 190 6.10 -21.54 -16.19
CA ASP A 190 6.05 -22.88 -16.81
C ASP A 190 4.62 -23.45 -16.94
N ARG A 191 3.66 -22.58 -17.32
CA ARG A 191 2.21 -22.87 -17.44
C ARG A 191 1.48 -23.19 -16.13
N LYS A 192 2.13 -22.96 -15.00
CA LYS A 192 1.54 -23.11 -13.68
C LYS A 192 1.31 -21.77 -13.03
N VAL A 193 0.29 -21.74 -12.19
CA VAL A 193 -0.02 -20.63 -11.30
C VAL A 193 0.46 -21.04 -9.92
N ILE A 194 1.33 -20.22 -9.32
CA ILE A 194 2.00 -20.50 -8.06
C ILE A 194 1.60 -19.40 -7.07
N LEU A 195 1.20 -19.78 -5.86
CA LEU A 195 0.92 -18.84 -4.80
C LEU A 195 2.23 -18.28 -4.24
N THR A 196 2.44 -16.97 -4.32
CA THR A 196 3.66 -16.30 -3.82
C THR A 196 3.49 -15.75 -2.41
N GLN A 197 2.25 -15.55 -1.97
CA GLN A 197 1.93 -15.03 -0.65
C GLN A 197 0.93 -15.95 0.06
N LEU A 198 1.29 -16.40 1.25
CA LEU A 198 0.36 -17.02 2.19
C LEU A 198 -0.43 -15.88 2.86
N LEU A 199 -1.48 -15.41 2.19
CA LEU A 199 -2.50 -14.54 2.81
C LEU A 199 -3.28 -15.29 3.88
#